data_AF-A0A851UKC2-F1
#
_entry.id   AF-A0A851UKC2-F1
#
_cell.length_a   1.000
_cell.length_b   1.000
_cell.length_c   1.000
_cell.angle_alpha   90.00
_cell.angle_beta   90.00
_cell.angle_gamma   90.00
#
_symmetry.space_group_name_H-M   'P 1'
#
loop_
_entity.id
_entity.type
_entity.pdbx_description
1 polymer ?
#
loop_
_entity_poly.entity_id
_entity_poly.type
_entity_poly.pdbx_seq_one_letter_code
_entity_poly.pdbx_strand_id
1 'polypeptide(L)'
;KIILNVSILIFFIGSAQLILAGGGVIEKNDCNETVVLPCYVTNLKQNNENVMFVTWKKQGVTIFSYHGGSKKSNTDPSFLSARLLSSADLVKGVASLVLDSAQATVGNYSCEVTESNREGEIKMELKNSSGSWFLLVERAVIISLVSLLVILCAAQLSVIGLKYEIESQRKVCLIVALVVFAVVAGVGAALFIQDGYTVQNQTGLGLIVIPAVILVPLQYVMFGIVFDSLLQATLALIGLKLLGFIIAVVGFALCVPACPPLHGSVLIAGLAIMAIASLLSLAYVFIMG
;
A
#
# COMPACT_ATOMS: atom_id res chain seq x y z
N LYS A 1 56.15 26.36 57.78
CA LYS A 1 56.69 25.19 57.02
C LYS A 1 55.63 24.81 55.98
N ILE A 2 55.90 25.21 54.73
CA ILE A 2 55.28 24.77 53.46
C ILE A 2 53.79 25.09 53.27
N ILE A 3 53.54 26.22 52.61
CA ILE A 3 52.35 26.49 51.81
C ILE A 3 52.52 25.68 50.52
N LEU A 4 51.68 24.66 50.30
CA LEU A 4 51.66 23.91 49.05
C LEU A 4 50.71 24.62 48.08
N ASN A 5 51.30 25.31 47.12
CA ASN A 5 50.64 25.98 46.01
C ASN A 5 50.21 24.90 45.00
N VAL A 6 48.93 24.54 44.96
CA VAL A 6 48.39 23.62 43.95
C VAL A 6 47.91 24.48 42.77
N SER A 7 48.77 24.64 41.77
CA SER A 7 48.39 25.16 40.47
C SER A 7 47.44 24.18 39.78
N ILE A 8 46.17 24.55 39.66
CA ILE A 8 45.17 23.86 38.84
C ILE A 8 45.50 24.17 37.37
N LEU A 9 46.10 23.20 36.69
CA LEU A 9 46.27 23.22 35.24
C LEU A 9 44.93 22.85 34.61
N ILE A 10 44.18 23.84 34.11
CA ILE A 10 42.97 23.60 33.32
C ILE A 10 43.39 23.08 31.95
N PHE A 11 43.33 21.77 31.75
CA PHE A 11 43.35 21.18 30.41
C PHE A 11 42.02 21.50 29.72
N PHE A 12 42.03 22.47 28.81
CA PHE A 12 40.99 22.59 27.78
C PHE A 12 41.14 21.39 26.83
N ILE A 13 40.45 20.28 27.13
CA ILE A 13 40.21 19.23 26.15
C ILE A 13 39.20 19.80 25.16
N GLY A 14 39.70 20.35 24.05
CA GLY A 14 38.87 20.78 22.94
C GLY A 14 38.06 19.58 22.44
N SER A 15 36.74 19.64 22.59
CA SER A 15 35.84 18.57 22.16
C SER A 15 35.97 18.39 20.64
N ALA A 16 36.67 17.33 20.22
CA ALA A 16 36.91 17.00 18.82
C ALA A 16 35.73 16.25 18.19
N GLN A 17 34.50 16.51 18.62
CA GLN A 17 33.33 15.73 18.20
C GLN A 17 32.57 16.42 17.06
N LEU A 18 32.12 15.63 16.09
CA LEU A 18 31.15 16.05 15.08
C LEU A 18 29.74 15.96 15.65
N ILE A 19 28.91 16.93 15.30
CA ILE A 19 27.50 16.98 15.68
C ILE A 19 26.69 16.53 14.46
N LEU A 20 25.92 15.45 14.66
CA LEU A 20 25.10 14.86 13.62
C LEU A 20 23.60 15.10 13.92
N ALA A 21 22.82 15.27 12.86
CA ALA A 21 21.38 15.38 12.87
C ALA A 21 20.76 14.34 11.91
N GLY A 22 19.49 13.99 12.12
CA GLY A 22 18.80 12.92 11.38
C GLY A 22 18.54 11.63 12.17
N GLY A 23 18.84 11.62 13.47
CA GLY A 23 18.47 10.50 14.35
C GLY A 23 16.97 10.45 14.62
N GLY A 24 16.50 9.29 15.08
CA GLY A 24 15.10 9.04 15.42
C GLY A 24 14.53 7.77 14.79
N VAL A 25 13.20 7.72 14.69
CA VAL A 25 12.48 6.61 14.05
C VAL A 25 12.22 6.98 12.60
N ILE A 26 12.68 6.15 11.67
CA ILE A 26 12.40 6.26 10.24
C ILE A 26 11.37 5.19 9.89
N GLU A 27 10.30 5.61 9.25
CA GLU A 27 9.26 4.71 8.78
C GLU A 27 9.48 4.37 7.31
N LYS A 28 9.37 3.09 7.00
CA LYS A 28 9.34 2.56 5.65
C LYS A 28 8.01 1.86 5.45
N ASN A 29 7.37 2.02 4.30
CA ASN A 29 6.23 1.21 3.90
C ASN A 29 6.66 0.20 2.81
N ASP A 30 5.79 -0.77 2.52
CA ASP A 30 6.03 -1.76 1.46
C ASP A 30 6.02 -1.15 0.04
N CYS A 31 5.58 0.11 -0.10
CA CYS A 31 5.50 0.83 -1.37
C CYS A 31 6.80 1.56 -1.75
N ASN A 32 7.60 1.94 -0.77
CA ASN A 32 8.83 2.68 -1.01
C ASN A 32 9.78 1.75 -1.77
N GLU A 33 10.15 2.11 -3.00
CA GLU A 33 11.16 1.36 -3.79
C GLU A 33 12.55 1.51 -3.17
N THR A 34 12.83 2.69 -2.63
CA THR A 34 14.09 3.03 -1.95
C THR A 34 13.82 3.67 -0.61
N VAL A 35 14.75 3.46 0.32
CA VAL A 35 14.71 4.02 1.68
C VAL A 35 15.94 4.90 1.85
N VAL A 36 15.70 6.15 2.27
CA VAL A 36 16.76 7.09 2.60
C VAL A 36 16.90 7.18 4.10
N LEU A 37 18.06 6.79 4.63
CA LEU A 37 18.42 6.95 6.03
C LEU A 37 19.15 8.29 6.19
N PRO A 38 18.54 9.29 6.86
CA PRO A 38 19.09 10.63 6.95
C PRO A 38 20.29 10.70 7.88
N CYS A 39 21.39 11.32 7.43
CA CYS A 39 22.55 11.59 8.25
C CYS A 39 23.19 12.91 7.81
N TYR A 40 23.16 13.91 8.70
CA TYR A 40 23.60 15.27 8.41
C TYR A 40 24.62 15.75 9.44
N VAL A 41 25.79 16.21 8.98
CA VAL A 41 26.82 16.80 9.85
C VAL A 41 26.65 18.32 9.86
N THR A 42 26.47 18.92 11.04
CA THR A 42 26.14 20.35 11.16
C THR A 42 27.35 21.25 11.42
N ASN A 43 28.48 20.68 11.84
CA ASN A 43 29.67 21.42 12.28
C ASN A 43 30.96 20.99 11.56
N LEU A 44 30.88 20.76 10.25
CA LEU A 44 32.06 20.56 9.39
C LEU A 44 32.97 21.80 9.40
N LYS A 45 34.28 21.58 9.31
CA LYS A 45 35.28 22.66 9.32
C LYS A 45 36.19 22.65 8.10
N GLN A 46 36.55 21.48 7.59
CA GLN A 46 37.47 21.34 6.46
C GLN A 46 36.74 21.34 5.12
N ASN A 47 35.47 20.90 5.08
CA ASN A 47 34.64 20.83 3.88
C ASN A 47 35.37 20.16 2.69
N ASN A 48 36.16 19.14 2.99
CA ASN A 48 37.03 18.47 2.02
C ASN A 48 36.78 16.97 2.06
N GLU A 49 36.24 16.44 0.96
CA GLU A 49 35.89 15.02 0.82
C GLU A 49 37.09 14.10 1.12
N ASN A 50 38.31 14.49 0.74
CA ASN A 50 39.48 13.60 0.83
C ASN A 50 39.85 13.21 2.27
N VAL A 51 39.42 14.00 3.26
CA VAL A 51 39.66 13.75 4.69
C VAL A 51 38.44 13.16 5.41
N MET A 52 37.40 12.80 4.65
CA MET A 52 36.14 12.31 5.18
C MET A 52 35.99 10.80 5.02
N PHE A 53 35.47 10.18 6.06
CA PHE A 53 35.12 8.77 6.11
C PHE A 53 33.69 8.63 6.60
N VAL A 54 32.89 7.82 5.91
CA VAL A 54 31.51 7.54 6.29
C VAL A 54 31.36 6.04 6.47
N THR A 55 30.80 5.63 7.61
CA THR A 55 30.50 4.23 7.90
C THR A 55 29.06 4.10 8.33
N TRP A 56 28.34 3.19 7.69
CA TRP A 56 26.98 2.82 8.06
C TRP A 56 26.97 1.42 8.63
N LYS A 57 26.34 1.27 9.79
CA LYS A 57 26.22 0.00 10.51
C LYS A 57 24.76 -0.36 10.71
N LYS A 58 24.45 -1.65 10.62
CA LYS A 58 23.18 -2.24 11.06
C LYS A 58 23.46 -3.16 12.23
N GLN A 59 22.81 -2.92 13.37
CA GLN A 59 23.01 -3.70 14.61
C GLN A 59 24.50 -3.85 15.00
N GLY A 60 25.31 -2.82 14.72
CA GLY A 60 26.75 -2.80 15.00
C GLY A 60 27.65 -3.41 13.92
N VAL A 61 27.09 -4.05 12.88
CA VAL A 61 27.86 -4.60 11.75
C VAL A 61 27.90 -3.59 10.61
N THR A 62 29.09 -3.29 10.08
CA THR A 62 29.26 -2.37 8.95
C THR A 62 28.62 -2.95 7.68
N ILE A 63 27.65 -2.24 7.13
CA ILE A 63 26.95 -2.62 5.90
C ILE A 63 27.43 -1.81 4.68
N PHE A 64 27.97 -0.61 4.92
CA PHE A 64 28.49 0.27 3.90
C PHE A 64 29.57 1.18 4.49
N SER A 65 30.66 1.40 3.76
CA SER A 65 31.65 2.42 4.08
C SER A 65 32.11 3.18 2.83
N TYR A 66 32.48 4.44 3.02
CA TYR A 66 33.02 5.31 1.98
C TYR A 66 34.28 6.01 2.49
N HIS A 67 35.36 5.88 1.71
CA HIS A 67 36.65 6.52 2.00
C HIS A 67 36.91 7.63 0.98
N GLY A 68 36.68 8.88 1.36
CA GLY A 68 36.77 10.02 0.43
C GLY A 68 38.16 10.22 -0.17
N GLY A 69 39.24 9.95 0.57
CA GLY A 69 40.62 10.07 0.06
C GLY A 69 40.96 9.08 -1.06
N SER A 70 40.32 7.91 -1.10
CA SER A 70 40.49 6.93 -2.19
C SER A 70 39.31 6.88 -3.17
N LYS A 71 38.22 7.59 -2.84
CA LYS A 71 36.93 7.55 -3.53
C LYS A 71 36.39 6.13 -3.74
N LYS A 72 36.66 5.25 -2.78
CA LYS A 72 36.20 3.85 -2.78
C LYS A 72 35.08 3.67 -1.77
N SER A 73 34.01 3.02 -2.21
CA SER A 73 32.98 2.47 -1.35
C SER A 73 33.19 0.97 -1.17
N ASN A 74 32.95 0.48 0.05
CA ASN A 74 32.87 -0.94 0.34
C ASN A 74 31.46 -1.25 0.86
N THR A 75 30.87 -2.32 0.35
CA THR A 75 29.48 -2.67 0.63
C THR A 75 29.39 -4.13 1.00
N ASP A 76 28.61 -4.45 2.03
CA ASP A 76 28.35 -5.83 2.42
C ASP A 76 27.57 -6.57 1.30
N PRO A 77 27.86 -7.86 1.01
CA PRO A 77 27.15 -8.63 -0.01
C PRO A 77 25.63 -8.71 0.19
N SER A 78 25.14 -8.54 1.42
CA SER A 78 23.71 -8.53 1.75
C SER A 78 23.05 -7.18 1.46
N PHE A 79 23.84 -6.13 1.21
CA PHE A 79 23.42 -4.74 1.06
C PHE A 79 23.96 -4.09 -0.23
N LEU A 80 24.11 -4.85 -1.33
CA LEU A 80 24.70 -4.36 -2.59
C LEU A 80 24.09 -3.09 -3.18
N SER A 81 22.83 -2.76 -2.84
CA SER A 81 22.16 -1.53 -3.29
C SER A 81 22.62 -0.27 -2.54
N ALA A 82 23.32 -0.44 -1.42
CA ALA A 82 23.72 0.63 -0.52
C ALA A 82 24.65 1.63 -1.22
N ARG A 83 24.23 2.88 -1.25
CA ARG A 83 25.00 4.00 -1.79
C ARG A 83 24.74 5.28 -1.01
N LEU A 84 25.69 6.22 -1.04
CA LEU A 84 25.44 7.56 -0.56
C LEU A 84 24.40 8.25 -1.43
N LEU A 85 23.57 9.09 -0.81
CA LEU A 85 22.61 9.92 -1.54
C LEU A 85 23.30 10.80 -2.59
N SER A 86 24.45 11.37 -2.22
CA SER A 86 25.31 12.15 -3.10
C SER A 86 26.70 12.25 -2.48
N SER A 87 27.74 11.75 -3.16
CA SER A 87 29.13 11.92 -2.70
C SER A 87 29.56 13.39 -2.77
N ALA A 88 29.03 14.16 -3.73
CA ALA A 88 29.33 15.57 -3.90
C ALA A 88 28.77 16.45 -2.77
N ASP A 89 27.67 16.04 -2.12
CA ASP A 89 27.09 16.77 -1.00
C ASP A 89 27.70 16.38 0.36
N LEU A 90 28.66 15.46 0.38
CA LEU A 90 29.38 15.08 1.60
C LEU A 90 30.14 16.27 2.19
N VAL A 91 30.74 17.13 1.34
CA VAL A 91 31.39 18.38 1.78
C VAL A 91 30.42 19.42 2.33
N LYS A 92 29.11 19.24 2.11
CA LYS A 92 28.03 20.04 2.71
C LYS A 92 27.45 19.38 3.96
N GLY A 93 28.00 18.25 4.38
CA GLY A 93 27.56 17.49 5.55
C GLY A 93 26.48 16.46 5.27
N VAL A 94 26.15 16.15 4.01
CA VAL A 94 25.13 15.14 3.70
C VAL A 94 25.78 13.76 3.58
N ALA A 95 25.56 12.90 4.57
CA ALA A 95 26.09 11.53 4.64
C ALA A 95 24.97 10.47 4.60
N SER A 96 23.78 10.84 4.15
CA SER A 96 22.60 9.97 4.08
C SER A 96 22.82 8.75 3.19
N LEU A 97 22.31 7.59 3.61
CA LEU A 97 22.38 6.33 2.89
C LEU A 97 21.09 6.06 2.12
N VAL A 98 21.22 5.58 0.89
CA VAL A 98 20.11 5.06 0.09
C VAL A 98 20.23 3.55 0.00
N LEU A 99 19.15 2.86 0.33
CA LEU A 99 19.01 1.41 0.23
C LEU A 99 17.80 1.06 -0.62
N ASP A 100 17.87 -0.01 -1.40
CA ASP A 100 16.68 -0.58 -2.00
C ASP A 100 15.81 -1.19 -0.90
N SER A 101 14.50 -1.10 -1.09
CA SER A 101 13.51 -1.58 -0.13
C SER A 101 13.71 -3.05 0.25
N ALA A 102 14.07 -3.91 -0.71
CA ALA A 102 14.31 -5.33 -0.43
C ALA A 102 15.45 -5.57 0.57
N GLN A 103 16.45 -4.68 0.62
CA GLN A 103 17.61 -4.79 1.51
C GLN A 103 17.46 -3.94 2.78
N ALA A 104 16.63 -2.89 2.75
CA ALA A 104 16.28 -2.05 3.88
C ALA A 104 15.39 -2.81 4.90
N THR A 105 16.03 -3.61 5.73
CA THR A 105 15.42 -4.45 6.78
C THR A 105 15.23 -3.68 8.08
N VAL A 106 14.13 -3.95 8.79
CA VAL A 106 13.78 -3.30 10.08
C VAL A 106 14.88 -3.49 11.12
N GLY A 107 15.17 -2.45 11.90
CA GLY A 107 16.13 -2.51 13.00
C GLY A 107 16.92 -1.23 13.23
N ASN A 108 17.93 -1.32 14.08
CA ASN A 108 18.77 -0.19 14.45
C ASN A 108 19.91 0.01 13.45
N TYR A 109 20.01 1.21 12.92
CA TYR A 109 21.09 1.67 12.06
C TYR A 109 21.90 2.73 12.79
N SER A 110 23.20 2.80 12.49
CA SER A 110 24.03 3.92 12.91
C SER A 110 24.85 4.47 11.74
N CYS A 111 24.96 5.80 11.72
CA CYS A 111 25.80 6.54 10.80
C CYS A 111 26.96 7.12 11.60
N GLU A 112 28.17 6.80 11.18
CA GLU A 112 29.41 7.30 11.74
C GLU A 112 30.14 8.11 10.67
N VAL A 113 30.46 9.35 10.98
CA VAL A 113 31.21 10.24 10.09
C VAL A 113 32.47 10.70 10.79
N THR A 114 33.58 10.69 10.06
CA THR A 114 34.88 11.19 10.51
C THR A 114 35.35 12.26 9.54
N GLU A 115 35.79 13.40 10.06
CA GLU A 115 36.48 14.49 9.35
C GLU A 115 37.87 14.66 9.98
N SER A 116 38.91 14.13 9.32
CA SER A 116 40.27 14.09 9.87
C SER A 116 40.31 13.41 11.26
N ASN A 117 40.51 14.16 12.33
CA ASN A 117 40.57 13.64 13.71
C ASN A 117 39.24 13.80 14.47
N ARG A 118 38.18 14.29 13.82
CA ARG A 118 36.88 14.54 14.45
C ARG A 118 35.89 13.46 14.04
N GLU A 119 35.19 12.89 14.99
CA GLU A 119 34.24 11.81 14.75
C GLU A 119 32.88 12.11 15.37
N GLY A 120 31.83 11.54 14.81
CA GLY A 120 30.51 11.55 15.42
C GLY A 120 29.66 10.40 14.90
N GLU A 121 28.83 9.85 15.78
CA GLU A 121 27.91 8.76 15.48
C GLU A 121 26.48 9.19 15.84
N ILE A 122 25.52 8.82 15.00
CA ILE A 122 24.10 8.94 15.29
C ILE A 122 23.39 7.61 15.05
N LYS A 123 22.40 7.31 15.88
CA LYS A 123 21.59 6.09 15.80
C LYS A 123 20.17 6.42 15.37
N MET A 124 19.59 5.53 14.58
CA MET A 124 18.20 5.62 14.12
C MET A 124 17.59 4.22 14.06
N GLU A 125 16.28 4.15 14.23
CA GLU A 125 15.52 2.92 14.16
C GLU A 125 14.65 2.93 12.90
N LEU A 126 14.87 1.96 12.01
CA LEU A 126 14.01 1.76 10.85
C LEU A 126 12.86 0.84 11.24
N LYS A 127 11.62 1.34 11.18
CA LYS A 127 10.39 0.59 11.43
C LYS A 127 9.61 0.38 10.14
N ASN A 128 8.91 -0.75 10.06
CA ASN A 128 7.91 -0.93 9.02
C ASN A 128 6.62 -0.22 9.45
N SER A 129 6.15 0.68 8.61
CA SER A 129 4.89 1.38 8.73
C SER A 129 3.93 0.73 7.74
N SER A 130 2.92 0.06 8.28
CA SER A 130 1.81 -0.49 7.50
C SER A 130 0.95 0.67 7.01
N GLY A 131 1.36 1.31 5.91
CA GLY A 131 0.53 2.31 5.25
C GLY A 131 -0.84 1.73 4.87
N SER A 132 -1.86 2.58 4.74
CA SER A 132 -3.17 2.15 4.26
C SER A 132 -3.17 2.05 2.73
N TRP A 133 -3.68 0.93 2.19
CA TRP A 133 -3.83 0.75 0.75
C TRP A 133 -5.00 1.59 0.19
N PHE A 134 -6.12 1.60 0.92
CA PHE A 134 -7.28 2.46 0.67
C PHE A 134 -7.61 3.26 1.92
N LEU A 135 -8.19 4.46 1.75
CA LEU A 135 -8.78 5.18 2.89
C LEU A 135 -9.92 4.35 3.50
N LEU A 136 -10.11 4.47 4.81
CA LEU A 136 -11.19 3.80 5.55
C LEU A 136 -12.57 4.04 4.90
N VAL A 137 -12.80 5.26 4.42
CA VAL A 137 -14.03 5.66 3.73
C VAL A 137 -14.22 4.91 2.42
N GLU A 138 -13.18 4.81 1.59
CA GLU A 138 -13.23 4.09 0.32
C GLU A 138 -13.51 2.61 0.53
N ARG A 139 -12.88 2.02 1.55
CA ARG A 139 -13.12 0.61 1.90
C ARG A 139 -14.57 0.36 2.30
N ALA A 140 -15.11 1.21 3.18
CA ALA A 140 -16.50 1.13 3.62
C ALA A 140 -17.48 1.27 2.44
N VAL A 141 -17.18 2.16 1.48
CA VAL A 141 -17.98 2.34 0.26
C VAL A 141 -17.95 1.09 -0.61
N ILE A 142 -16.79 0.48 -0.85
CA ILE A 142 -16.66 -0.75 -1.65
C ILE A 142 -17.48 -1.89 -1.01
N ILE A 143 -17.29 -2.13 0.29
CA ILE A 143 -18.01 -3.18 1.02
C ILE A 143 -19.52 -2.93 1.00
N SER A 144 -19.94 -1.68 1.19
CA SER A 144 -21.36 -1.28 1.15
C SER A 144 -21.98 -1.50 -0.23
N LEU A 145 -21.31 -1.09 -1.31
CA LEU A 145 -21.79 -1.28 -2.68
C LEU A 145 -21.95 -2.77 -3.04
N VAL A 146 -21.01 -3.61 -2.62
CA VAL A 146 -21.07 -5.06 -2.89
C VAL A 146 -22.18 -5.72 -2.09
N SER A 147 -22.33 -5.33 -0.82
CA SER A 147 -23.45 -5.79 0.01
C SER A 147 -24.80 -5.38 -0.59
N LEU A 148 -24.90 -4.15 -1.10
CA LEU A 148 -26.08 -3.65 -1.80
C LEU A 148 -26.39 -4.47 -3.07
N LEU A 149 -25.37 -4.85 -3.85
CA LEU A 149 -25.54 -5.73 -5.02
C LEU A 149 -26.12 -7.10 -4.64
N VAL A 150 -25.62 -7.71 -3.56
CA VAL A 150 -26.16 -8.99 -3.05
C VAL A 150 -27.63 -8.84 -2.65
N ILE A 151 -27.95 -7.79 -1.89
CA ILE A 151 -29.32 -7.53 -1.40
C ILE A 151 -30.28 -7.27 -2.55
N LEU A 152 -29.90 -6.41 -3.51
CA LEU A 152 -30.73 -6.11 -4.68
C LEU A 152 -31.00 -7.35 -5.51
N CYS A 153 -29.98 -8.19 -5.71
CA CYS A 153 -30.13 -9.43 -6.46
C CYS A 153 -31.05 -10.43 -5.74
N ALA A 154 -30.90 -10.59 -4.43
CA ALA A 154 -31.79 -11.42 -3.61
C ALA A 154 -33.25 -10.92 -3.62
N ALA A 155 -33.45 -9.60 -3.56
CA ALA A 155 -34.77 -8.98 -3.64
C ALA A 155 -35.44 -9.25 -4.99
N GLN A 156 -34.70 -9.08 -6.09
CA GLN A 156 -35.22 -9.38 -7.44
C GLN A 156 -35.62 -10.86 -7.57
N LEU A 157 -34.77 -11.78 -7.09
CA LEU A 157 -35.06 -13.21 -7.12
C LEU A 157 -36.32 -13.55 -6.33
N SER A 158 -36.50 -12.90 -5.17
CA SER A 158 -37.67 -13.09 -4.31
C SER A 158 -38.95 -12.59 -4.97
N VAL A 159 -38.92 -11.41 -5.61
CA VAL A 159 -40.08 -10.87 -6.33
C VAL A 159 -40.48 -11.78 -7.50
N ILE A 160 -39.50 -12.21 -8.31
CA ILE A 160 -39.77 -13.10 -9.45
C ILE A 160 -40.29 -14.46 -8.96
N GLY A 161 -39.68 -15.03 -7.92
CA GLY A 161 -40.09 -16.33 -7.37
C GLY A 161 -41.44 -16.32 -6.65
N LEU A 162 -41.95 -15.16 -6.23
CA LEU A 162 -43.28 -15.01 -5.63
C LEU A 162 -44.36 -14.80 -6.69
N LYS A 163 -44.05 -14.06 -7.77
CA LYS A 163 -45.01 -13.72 -8.83
C LYS A 163 -45.11 -14.77 -9.93
N TYR A 164 -44.01 -15.47 -10.24
CA TYR A 164 -43.92 -16.37 -11.39
C TYR A 164 -43.65 -17.80 -10.94
N GLU A 165 -44.32 -18.75 -11.58
CA GLU A 165 -44.05 -20.17 -11.39
C GLU A 165 -42.78 -20.57 -12.15
N ILE A 166 -41.66 -20.60 -11.44
CA ILE A 166 -40.35 -20.96 -12.00
C ILE A 166 -40.18 -22.48 -11.93
N GLU A 167 -39.67 -23.08 -13.01
CA GLU A 167 -39.22 -24.46 -13.03
C GLU A 167 -38.24 -24.75 -11.87
N SER A 168 -38.52 -25.79 -11.08
CA SER A 168 -37.79 -26.12 -9.85
C SER A 168 -36.27 -26.19 -10.05
N GLN A 169 -35.81 -26.79 -11.16
CA GLN A 169 -34.38 -26.91 -11.51
C GLN A 169 -33.71 -25.54 -11.72
N ARG A 170 -34.36 -24.62 -12.46
CA ARG A 170 -33.85 -23.27 -12.69
C ARG A 170 -33.82 -22.45 -11.40
N LYS A 171 -34.87 -22.57 -10.58
CA LYS A 171 -34.96 -21.89 -9.29
C LYS A 171 -33.81 -22.29 -8.36
N VAL A 172 -33.51 -23.58 -8.26
CA VAL A 172 -32.37 -24.09 -7.47
C VAL A 172 -31.04 -23.54 -7.99
N CYS A 173 -30.82 -23.55 -9.31
CA CYS A 173 -29.58 -23.03 -9.91
C CYS A 173 -29.35 -21.55 -9.59
N LEU A 174 -30.39 -20.71 -9.71
CA LEU A 174 -30.30 -19.27 -9.39
C LEU A 174 -30.00 -19.03 -7.90
N ILE A 175 -30.63 -19.79 -6.99
CA ILE A 175 -30.38 -19.69 -5.55
C ILE A 175 -28.94 -20.10 -5.23
N VAL A 176 -28.45 -21.19 -5.80
CA VAL A 176 -27.08 -21.66 -5.59
C VAL A 176 -26.08 -20.61 -6.07
N ALA A 177 -26.27 -20.03 -7.25
CA ALA A 177 -25.40 -18.97 -7.78
C ALA A 177 -25.37 -17.73 -6.86
N LEU A 178 -26.52 -17.31 -6.34
CA LEU A 178 -26.62 -16.19 -5.41
C LEU A 178 -25.91 -16.47 -4.08
N VAL A 179 -26.09 -17.67 -3.52
CA VAL A 179 -25.43 -18.09 -2.26
C VAL A 179 -23.92 -18.15 -2.45
N VAL A 180 -23.44 -18.73 -3.55
CA VAL A 180 -22.00 -18.78 -3.87
C VAL A 180 -21.44 -17.37 -3.96
N PHE A 181 -22.10 -16.46 -4.69
CA PHE A 181 -21.67 -15.08 -4.78
C PHE A 181 -21.62 -14.38 -3.41
N ALA A 182 -22.65 -14.54 -2.58
CA ALA A 182 -22.71 -13.95 -1.24
C ALA A 182 -21.60 -14.47 -0.31
N VAL A 183 -21.32 -15.78 -0.34
CA VAL A 183 -20.24 -16.38 0.47
C VAL A 183 -18.88 -15.86 0.02
N VAL A 184 -18.61 -15.84 -1.28
CA VAL A 184 -17.33 -15.36 -1.81
C VAL A 184 -17.14 -13.86 -1.53
N ALA A 185 -18.18 -13.05 -1.70
CA ALA A 185 -18.16 -11.62 -1.34
C ALA A 185 -17.94 -11.40 0.17
N GLY A 186 -18.54 -12.23 1.02
CA GLY A 186 -18.35 -12.17 2.47
C GLY A 186 -16.91 -12.49 2.89
N VAL A 187 -16.31 -13.55 2.32
CA VAL A 187 -14.89 -13.89 2.54
C VAL A 187 -13.99 -12.78 2.01
N GLY A 188 -14.28 -12.24 0.82
CA GLY A 188 -13.55 -11.13 0.23
C GLY A 188 -13.57 -9.89 1.12
N ALA A 189 -14.75 -9.52 1.65
CA ALA A 189 -14.90 -8.41 2.58
C ALA A 189 -14.10 -8.63 3.89
N ALA A 190 -14.14 -9.84 4.45
CA ALA A 190 -13.37 -10.16 5.66
C ALA A 190 -11.85 -10.02 5.46
N LEU A 191 -11.34 -10.42 4.29
CA LEU A 191 -9.92 -10.25 3.93
C LEU A 191 -9.57 -8.79 3.63
N PHE A 192 -10.50 -8.03 3.05
CA PHE A 192 -10.31 -6.63 2.67
C PHE A 192 -10.35 -5.65 3.86
N ILE A 193 -10.91 -6.05 5.00
CA ILE A 193 -10.90 -5.26 6.25
C ILE A 193 -9.47 -5.09 6.78
N GLN A 194 -8.56 -6.02 6.50
CA GLN A 194 -7.20 -5.95 7.04
C GLN A 194 -6.43 -4.77 6.43
N ASP A 195 -5.86 -3.93 7.30
CA ASP A 195 -5.05 -2.79 6.87
C ASP A 195 -3.64 -3.22 6.44
N GLY A 196 -3.06 -2.47 5.50
CA GLY A 196 -1.74 -2.75 4.95
C GLY A 196 -1.74 -3.17 3.47
N TYR A 197 -0.52 -3.18 2.92
CA TYR A 197 -0.19 -3.62 1.57
C TYR A 197 0.09 -5.13 1.54
N THR A 198 -0.84 -5.91 2.08
CA THR A 198 -0.68 -7.37 2.18
C THR A 198 -1.32 -8.07 0.99
N VAL A 199 -0.78 -9.26 0.66
CA VAL A 199 -1.36 -10.16 -0.35
C VAL A 199 -2.83 -10.51 -0.01
N GLN A 200 -3.19 -10.52 1.27
CA GLN A 200 -4.55 -10.76 1.74
C GLN A 200 -5.53 -9.67 1.30
N ASN A 201 -5.13 -8.40 1.38
CA ASN A 201 -5.97 -7.27 0.99
C ASN A 201 -6.22 -7.27 -0.53
N GLN A 202 -5.17 -7.52 -1.33
CA GLN A 202 -5.27 -7.72 -2.79
C GLN A 202 -6.20 -8.88 -3.15
N THR A 203 -6.06 -10.00 -2.44
CA THR A 203 -6.90 -11.18 -2.63
C THR A 203 -8.36 -10.88 -2.27
N GLY A 204 -8.60 -10.16 -1.17
CA GLY A 204 -9.93 -9.74 -0.75
C GLY A 204 -10.64 -8.88 -1.79
N LEU A 205 -9.95 -7.88 -2.33
CA LEU A 205 -10.47 -7.04 -3.41
C LEU A 205 -10.77 -7.86 -4.68
N GLY A 206 -9.90 -8.80 -5.05
CA GLY A 206 -10.12 -9.70 -6.18
C GLY A 206 -11.34 -10.60 -5.99
N LEU A 207 -11.52 -11.16 -4.79
CA LEU A 207 -12.68 -11.97 -4.42
C LEU A 207 -13.99 -11.18 -4.37
N ILE A 208 -13.92 -9.86 -4.26
CA ILE A 208 -15.10 -8.99 -4.36
C ILE A 208 -15.47 -8.74 -5.83
N VAL A 209 -14.48 -8.39 -6.66
CA VAL A 209 -14.73 -7.89 -8.02
C VAL A 209 -14.93 -9.02 -9.04
N ILE A 210 -14.11 -10.08 -8.99
CA ILE A 210 -14.12 -11.15 -10.00
C ILE A 210 -15.47 -11.90 -10.01
N PRO A 211 -16.03 -12.31 -8.85
CA PRO A 211 -17.30 -13.04 -8.83
C PRO A 211 -18.50 -12.20 -9.27
N ALA A 212 -18.37 -10.86 -9.35
CA ALA A 212 -19.44 -10.00 -9.84
C ALA A 212 -19.82 -10.32 -11.31
N VAL A 213 -18.95 -11.02 -12.06
CA VAL A 213 -19.27 -11.55 -13.39
C VAL A 213 -20.50 -12.47 -13.37
N ILE A 214 -20.74 -13.19 -12.27
CA ILE A 214 -21.87 -14.11 -12.11
C ILE A 214 -23.20 -13.35 -12.09
N LEU A 215 -23.21 -12.08 -11.65
CA LEU A 215 -24.42 -11.26 -11.56
C LEU A 215 -24.99 -10.83 -12.91
N VAL A 216 -24.18 -10.85 -13.97
CA VAL A 216 -24.60 -10.48 -15.34
C VAL A 216 -25.46 -11.58 -15.98
N PRO A 217 -25.01 -12.85 -16.11
CA PRO A 217 -25.85 -13.92 -16.64
C PRO A 217 -27.06 -14.19 -15.75
N LEU A 218 -26.92 -14.01 -14.42
CA LEU A 218 -28.03 -14.14 -13.49
C LEU A 218 -29.17 -13.15 -13.84
N GLN A 219 -28.82 -11.88 -14.10
CA GLN A 219 -29.80 -10.87 -14.49
C GLN A 219 -30.43 -11.14 -15.87
N TYR A 220 -29.65 -11.69 -16.82
CA TYR A 220 -30.17 -12.11 -18.12
C TYR A 220 -31.25 -13.20 -17.98
N VAL A 221 -30.98 -14.25 -17.20
CA VAL A 221 -31.93 -15.34 -16.97
C VAL A 221 -33.18 -14.84 -16.26
N MET A 222 -33.03 -13.96 -15.26
CA MET A 222 -34.16 -13.39 -14.52
C MET A 222 -35.10 -12.60 -15.41
N PHE A 223 -34.58 -11.77 -16.31
CA PHE A 223 -35.43 -11.05 -17.27
C PHE A 223 -36.11 -11.97 -18.28
N GLY A 224 -35.45 -13.04 -18.71
CA GLY A 224 -36.06 -14.03 -19.61
C GLY A 224 -37.22 -14.82 -18.97
N ILE A 225 -37.31 -14.87 -17.63
CA ILE A 225 -38.46 -15.47 -16.94
C ILE A 225 -39.63 -14.49 -16.88
N VAL A 226 -39.36 -13.20 -16.68
CA VAL A 226 -40.39 -12.15 -16.54
C VAL A 226 -40.99 -11.76 -17.89
N PHE A 227 -40.17 -11.75 -18.95
CA PHE A 227 -40.56 -11.31 -20.28
C PHE A 227 -40.26 -12.39 -21.32
N ASP A 228 -41.29 -12.96 -21.95
CA ASP A 228 -41.16 -13.91 -23.07
C ASP A 228 -40.44 -13.31 -24.29
N SER A 229 -40.42 -11.98 -24.40
CA SER A 229 -39.62 -11.25 -25.42
C SER A 229 -38.73 -10.21 -24.74
N LEU A 230 -37.46 -10.18 -25.16
CA LEU A 230 -36.45 -9.31 -24.57
C LEU A 230 -36.68 -7.86 -25.03
N LEU A 231 -37.46 -7.10 -24.26
CA LEU A 231 -37.75 -5.70 -24.58
C LEU A 231 -36.44 -4.89 -24.64
N GLN A 232 -36.38 -3.91 -25.55
CA GLN A 232 -35.20 -3.05 -25.72
C GLN A 232 -34.69 -2.41 -24.41
N ALA A 233 -35.59 -2.16 -23.46
CA ALA A 233 -35.24 -1.65 -22.13
C ALA A 233 -34.46 -2.66 -21.26
N THR A 234 -34.78 -3.96 -21.28
CA THR A 234 -34.07 -4.97 -20.49
C THR A 234 -32.67 -5.21 -21.04
N LEU A 235 -32.51 -5.20 -22.35
CA LEU A 235 -31.21 -5.21 -23.02
C LEU A 235 -30.33 -4.02 -22.62
N ALA A 236 -30.90 -2.82 -22.56
CA ALA A 236 -30.19 -1.63 -22.12
C ALA A 236 -29.70 -1.76 -20.67
N LEU A 237 -30.53 -2.31 -19.76
CA LEU A 237 -30.16 -2.52 -18.36
C LEU A 237 -29.06 -3.59 -18.19
N ILE A 238 -29.12 -4.67 -18.95
CA ILE A 238 -28.06 -5.69 -18.97
C ILE A 238 -26.75 -5.07 -19.49
N GLY A 239 -26.82 -4.29 -20.57
CA GLY A 239 -25.68 -3.57 -21.14
C GLY A 239 -25.04 -2.60 -20.13
N LEU A 240 -25.86 -1.84 -19.39
CA LEU A 240 -25.38 -0.92 -18.36
C LEU A 240 -24.67 -1.67 -17.21
N LYS A 241 -25.20 -2.82 -16.80
CA LYS A 241 -24.56 -3.65 -15.76
C LYS A 241 -23.24 -4.25 -16.25
N LEU A 242 -23.19 -4.73 -17.49
CA LEU A 242 -21.97 -5.23 -18.10
C LEU A 242 -20.91 -4.12 -18.22
N LEU A 243 -21.32 -2.91 -18.61
CA LEU A 243 -20.43 -1.75 -18.65
C LEU A 243 -19.86 -1.42 -17.26
N GLY A 244 -20.70 -1.39 -16.23
CA GLY A 244 -20.27 -1.20 -14.84
C GLY A 244 -19.27 -2.27 -14.39
N PHE A 245 -19.49 -3.53 -14.76
CA PHE A 245 -18.58 -4.63 -14.48
C PHE A 245 -17.22 -4.44 -15.16
N ILE A 246 -17.18 -4.11 -16.45
CA ILE A 246 -15.93 -3.87 -17.18
C ILE A 246 -15.13 -2.73 -16.52
N ILE A 247 -15.81 -1.62 -16.17
CA ILE A 247 -15.17 -0.50 -15.47
C ILE A 247 -14.62 -0.94 -14.12
N ALA A 248 -15.35 -1.76 -13.36
CA ALA A 248 -14.89 -2.27 -12.07
C ALA A 248 -13.65 -3.18 -12.22
N VAL A 249 -13.63 -4.06 -13.23
CA VAL A 249 -12.47 -4.94 -13.51
C VAL A 249 -11.25 -4.14 -13.96
N VAL A 250 -11.43 -3.13 -14.81
CA VAL A 250 -10.34 -2.22 -15.21
C VAL A 250 -9.83 -1.45 -13.99
N GLY A 251 -10.73 -0.92 -13.16
CA GLY A 251 -10.36 -0.26 -11.90
C GLY A 251 -9.55 -1.18 -10.98
N PHE A 252 -9.98 -2.43 -10.81
CA PHE A 252 -9.25 -3.44 -10.07
C PHE A 252 -7.84 -3.70 -10.65
N ALA A 253 -7.74 -3.92 -11.96
CA ALA A 253 -6.47 -4.17 -12.64
C ALA A 253 -5.48 -3.00 -12.50
N LEU A 254 -5.98 -1.76 -12.43
CA LEU A 254 -5.16 -0.58 -12.17
C LEU A 254 -4.76 -0.44 -10.70
N CYS A 255 -5.55 -0.98 -9.76
CA CYS A 255 -5.25 -0.93 -8.33
C CYS A 255 -4.21 -1.96 -7.89
N VAL A 256 -4.18 -3.16 -8.49
CA VAL A 256 -3.25 -4.25 -8.11
C VAL A 256 -1.76 -3.87 -8.22
N PRO A 257 -1.28 -3.26 -9.32
CA PRO A 257 0.13 -2.92 -9.46
C PRO A 257 0.52 -1.59 -8.80
N ALA A 258 -0.46 -0.75 -8.42
CA ALA A 258 -0.21 0.60 -7.93
C ALA A 258 -0.09 0.64 -6.40
N CYS A 259 1.03 1.19 -5.93
CA CYS A 259 1.35 1.38 -4.51
C CYS A 259 1.76 2.84 -4.27
N PRO A 260 0.87 3.73 -3.76
CA PRO A 260 -0.56 3.57 -3.45
C PRO A 260 -1.48 3.55 -4.70
N PRO A 261 -2.71 3.02 -4.60
CA PRO A 261 -3.65 2.90 -5.72
C PRO A 261 -4.28 4.25 -6.04
N LEU A 262 -3.78 4.91 -7.08
CA LEU A 262 -4.27 6.23 -7.51
C LEU A 262 -5.66 6.18 -8.16
N HIS A 263 -6.09 5.00 -8.63
CA HIS A 263 -7.30 4.83 -9.44
C HIS A 263 -8.43 4.06 -8.74
N GLY A 264 -8.44 4.05 -7.39
CA GLY A 264 -9.51 3.42 -6.59
C GLY A 264 -10.91 3.93 -6.92
N SER A 265 -11.02 5.20 -7.31
CA SER A 265 -12.28 5.83 -7.75
C SER A 265 -12.92 5.17 -8.97
N VAL A 266 -12.12 4.62 -9.90
CA VAL A 266 -12.61 3.92 -11.10
C VAL A 266 -13.32 2.63 -10.70
N LEU A 267 -12.74 1.88 -9.77
CA LEU A 267 -13.35 0.66 -9.23
C LEU A 267 -14.69 0.98 -8.54
N ILE A 268 -14.71 2.00 -7.69
CA ILE A 268 -15.91 2.44 -6.97
C ILE A 268 -17.01 2.88 -7.96
N ALA A 269 -16.65 3.64 -8.99
CA ALA A 269 -17.59 4.06 -10.02
C ALA A 269 -18.20 2.85 -10.77
N GLY A 270 -17.40 1.85 -11.14
CA GLY A 270 -17.90 0.62 -11.76
C GLY A 270 -18.89 -0.14 -10.88
N LEU A 271 -18.57 -0.32 -9.59
CA LEU A 271 -19.47 -0.94 -8.61
C LEU A 271 -20.77 -0.15 -8.44
N ALA A 272 -20.70 1.18 -8.39
CA ALA A 272 -21.86 2.05 -8.27
C ALA A 272 -22.78 1.96 -9.49
N ILE A 273 -22.22 1.93 -10.71
CA ILE A 273 -22.99 1.74 -11.95
C ILE A 273 -23.73 0.41 -11.93
N MET A 274 -23.07 -0.68 -11.50
CA MET A 274 -23.73 -1.98 -11.36
C MET A 274 -24.88 -1.95 -10.34
N ALA A 275 -24.70 -1.25 -9.22
CA ALA A 275 -25.72 -1.12 -8.18
C ALA A 275 -26.94 -0.34 -8.70
N ILE A 276 -26.71 0.77 -9.42
CA ILE A 276 -27.76 1.56 -10.06
C ILE A 276 -28.52 0.71 -11.11
N ALA A 277 -27.81 -0.02 -11.96
CA ALA A 277 -28.44 -0.92 -12.94
C ALA A 277 -29.28 -2.01 -12.27
N SER A 278 -28.82 -2.55 -11.13
CA SER A 278 -29.54 -3.56 -10.33
C SER A 278 -30.78 -2.97 -9.65
N LEU A 279 -30.70 -1.71 -9.19
CA LEU A 279 -31.83 -1.00 -8.60
C LEU A 279 -32.91 -0.69 -9.65
N LEU A 280 -32.50 -0.16 -10.81
CA LEU A 280 -33.41 0.12 -11.93
C LEU A 280 -34.10 -1.14 -12.44
N SER A 281 -33.36 -2.26 -12.53
CA SER A 281 -33.94 -3.55 -12.91
C SER A 281 -34.93 -4.08 -11.88
N LEU A 282 -34.70 -3.89 -10.57
CA LEU A 282 -35.67 -4.26 -9.54
C LEU A 282 -36.96 -3.44 -9.67
N ALA A 283 -36.83 -2.12 -9.81
CA ALA A 283 -37.98 -1.24 -10.02
C ALA A 283 -38.76 -1.62 -11.29
N TYR A 284 -38.04 -1.95 -12.36
CA TYR A 284 -38.65 -2.35 -13.63
C TYR A 284 -39.44 -3.66 -13.51
N VAL A 285 -38.87 -4.69 -12.88
CA VAL A 285 -39.57 -5.96 -12.61
C VAL A 285 -40.78 -5.75 -11.72
N PHE A 286 -40.71 -4.84 -10.74
CA PHE A 286 -41.83 -4.56 -9.83
C PHE A 286 -42.99 -3.83 -10.50
N ILE A 287 -42.71 -2.92 -11.44
CA ILE A 287 -43.73 -2.11 -12.13
C ILE A 287 -44.38 -2.89 -13.28
N MET A 288 -43.58 -3.61 -14.06
CA MET A 288 -44.02 -4.24 -15.32
C MET A 288 -44.40 -5.71 -15.19
N GLY A 289 -43.84 -6.43 -14.21
CA GLY A 289 -44.30 -7.76 -13.82
C GLY A 289 -45.22 -7.66 -12.62
#